data_AF-A0AAD0KP19-F1
#
_entry.id   AF-A0AAD0KP19-F1
#
_cell.length_a   1.000
_cell.length_b   1.000
_cell.length_c   1.000
_cell.angle_alpha   90.00
_cell.angle_beta   90.00
_cell.angle_gamma   90.00
#
_symmetry.space_group_name_H-M   'P 1'
#
loop_
_entity.id
_entity.type
_entity.pdbx_description
1 polymer ?
#
loop_
_entity_poly.entity_id
_entity_poly.type
_entity_poly.pdbx_seq_one_letter_code
_entity_poly.pdbx_strand_id
1 'polypeptide(L)'
;MSSGDPASASKEAQWSGRRQIYEQMSAATGIPWFRFAAIDQYERTLAKKGASGQPVSTRLTAIKIPAPVWAGPLNPDQGDTSPNSISFFDGFGSDGSGDGIADPENDADVLYSMARHLLKYGQSASDFSIGVWEYYHNGRASQRITQFAKLYEHFGRLDLSGNAFPLPLSNLYSYRSTWGTGRSWGGARIHEGTDLFAPQGVPVRSTCFGLVETKGWNRYGGWRIGIRDIENRYHYYAHLSGYNKTISRGDIVTPGEIIGWVGSSGYGNPGTQGKFPPHLHFGIYRDRGITEWAFDPYPLLKQWENQEYRDLKNKRSKKSAVN
;
A
#
# COMPACT_ATOMS: atom_id res chain seq x y z
N MET A 1 -5.71 5.86 33.52
CA MET A 1 -4.47 5.30 32.94
C MET A 1 -4.89 4.21 31.97
N SER A 2 -4.74 4.46 30.67
CA SER A 2 -5.28 3.60 29.61
C SER A 2 -4.38 2.37 29.44
N SER A 3 -4.90 1.18 29.70
CA SER A 3 -4.25 -0.08 29.37
C SER A 3 -4.16 -0.21 27.84
N GLY A 4 -3.00 0.12 27.27
CA GLY A 4 -2.70 -0.11 25.87
C GLY A 4 -2.61 -1.61 25.56
N ASP A 5 -3.03 -2.01 24.37
CA ASP A 5 -2.93 -3.38 23.87
C ASP A 5 -1.44 -3.75 23.67
N PRO A 6 -0.91 -4.83 24.28
CA PRO A 6 0.48 -5.24 24.11
C PRO A 6 0.90 -5.39 22.63
N ALA A 7 -0.02 -5.74 21.74
CA ALA A 7 0.23 -5.86 20.32
C ALA A 7 0.42 -4.50 19.62
N SER A 8 -0.18 -3.42 20.12
CA SER A 8 0.01 -2.08 19.56
C SER A 8 1.36 -1.49 19.98
N ALA A 9 1.76 -1.69 21.25
CA ALA A 9 3.07 -1.26 21.75
C ALA A 9 4.23 -1.94 21.01
N SER A 10 4.08 -3.22 20.66
CA SER A 10 5.07 -3.95 19.85
C SER A 10 5.21 -3.39 18.42
N LYS A 11 4.11 -3.01 17.77
CA LYS A 11 4.13 -2.40 16.43
C LYS A 11 4.73 -1.00 16.44
N GLU A 12 4.41 -0.19 17.44
CA GLU A 12 4.98 1.14 17.62
C GLU A 12 6.50 1.09 17.81
N ALA A 13 6.99 0.13 18.61
CA ALA A 13 8.42 -0.12 18.75
C ALA A 13 9.08 -0.53 17.42
N GLN A 14 8.44 -1.41 16.65
CA GLN A 14 8.93 -1.80 15.32
C GLN A 14 8.97 -0.62 14.34
N TRP A 15 7.93 0.22 14.30
CA TRP A 15 7.94 1.41 13.44
C TRP A 15 9.00 2.41 13.87
N SER A 16 9.20 2.60 15.18
CA SER A 16 10.21 3.51 15.71
C SER A 16 11.63 3.05 15.35
N GLY A 17 11.93 1.75 15.53
CA GLY A 17 13.23 1.18 15.14
C GLY A 17 13.48 1.28 13.64
N ARG A 18 12.48 0.94 12.81
CA ARG A 18 12.57 1.11 11.34
C ARG A 18 12.80 2.56 10.95
N ARG A 19 12.07 3.48 11.58
CA ARG A 19 12.20 4.91 11.30
C ARG A 19 13.62 5.40 11.61
N GLN A 20 14.15 5.02 12.77
CA GLN A 20 15.48 5.42 13.21
C GLN A 20 16.56 4.96 12.22
N ILE A 21 16.53 3.70 11.77
CA ILE A 21 17.55 3.21 10.83
C ILE A 21 17.45 3.87 9.45
N TYR A 22 16.24 4.20 8.97
CA TYR A 22 16.09 4.96 7.72
C TYR A 22 16.62 6.39 7.84
N GLU A 23 16.44 7.04 9.00
CA GLU A 23 16.98 8.38 9.24
C GLU A 23 18.50 8.37 9.36
N GLN A 24 19.07 7.37 10.03
CA GLN A 24 20.53 7.18 10.09
C GLN A 24 21.11 7.00 8.68
N MET A 25 20.51 6.13 7.85
CA MET A 25 20.94 5.97 6.47
C MET A 25 20.72 7.21 5.63
N SER A 26 19.65 7.97 5.90
CA SER A 26 19.40 9.24 5.25
C SER A 26 20.49 10.26 5.56
N ALA A 27 20.91 10.36 6.82
CA ALA A 27 22.01 11.23 7.25
C ALA A 27 23.36 10.80 6.65
N ALA A 28 23.62 9.49 6.54
CA ALA A 28 24.87 8.97 6.00
C ALA A 28 25.00 9.12 4.47
N THR A 29 23.89 9.03 3.73
CA THR A 29 23.90 8.89 2.27
C THR A 29 23.30 10.08 1.52
N GLY A 30 22.59 10.97 2.21
CA GLY A 30 21.82 12.06 1.61
C GLY A 30 20.50 11.63 0.95
N ILE A 31 20.24 10.32 0.81
CA ILE A 31 18.97 9.82 0.28
C ILE A 31 17.86 10.03 1.33
N PRO A 32 16.72 10.66 1.00
CA PRO A 32 15.65 10.84 1.98
C PRO A 32 15.11 9.52 2.56
N TRP A 33 14.91 9.48 3.88
CA TRP A 33 14.45 8.29 4.63
C TRP A 33 13.22 7.59 4.00
N PHE A 34 12.31 8.36 3.38
CA PHE A 34 11.05 7.84 2.84
C PHE A 34 11.26 6.93 1.62
N ARG A 35 12.41 7.05 0.95
CA ARG A 35 12.80 6.17 -0.17
C ARG A 35 13.20 4.78 0.33
N PHE A 36 13.97 4.71 1.41
CA PHE A 36 14.27 3.44 2.09
C PHE A 36 13.00 2.80 2.66
N ALA A 37 12.16 3.59 3.31
CA ALA A 37 10.87 3.12 3.81
C ALA A 37 9.98 2.56 2.70
N ALA A 38 9.98 3.18 1.52
CA ALA A 38 9.20 2.73 0.37
C ALA A 38 9.67 1.38 -0.20
N ILE A 39 10.99 1.21 -0.35
CA ILE A 39 11.59 -0.06 -0.80
C ILE A 39 11.27 -1.17 0.21
N ASP A 40 11.53 -0.91 1.50
CA ASP A 40 11.23 -1.86 2.57
C ASP A 40 9.74 -2.22 2.61
N GLN A 41 8.85 -1.24 2.47
CA GLN A 41 7.42 -1.49 2.46
C GLN A 41 7.01 -2.34 1.26
N TYR A 42 7.57 -2.10 0.08
CA TYR A 42 7.31 -2.92 -1.09
C TYR A 42 7.71 -4.39 -0.85
N GLU A 43 8.89 -4.64 -0.30
CA GLU A 43 9.35 -5.99 0.06
C GLU A 43 8.42 -6.70 1.04
N ARG A 44 7.88 -5.97 2.03
CA ARG A 44 6.85 -6.50 2.94
C ARG A 44 5.57 -6.92 2.23
N THR A 45 5.21 -6.26 1.14
CA THR A 45 4.00 -6.63 0.37
C THR A 45 4.21 -7.90 -0.43
N LEU A 46 5.45 -8.17 -0.86
CA LEU A 46 5.85 -9.40 -1.56
C LEU A 46 5.96 -10.61 -0.62
N ALA A 47 6.39 -10.37 0.63
CA ALA A 47 6.58 -11.42 1.62
C ALA A 47 5.32 -12.31 1.77
N LYS A 48 5.46 -13.61 1.48
CA LYS A 48 4.41 -14.59 1.75
C LYS A 48 4.22 -14.66 3.27
N LYS A 49 3.00 -14.41 3.76
CA LYS A 49 2.63 -14.81 5.13
C LYS A 49 2.82 -16.32 5.26
N GLY A 50 3.84 -16.74 6.02
CA GLY A 50 4.07 -18.11 6.45
C GLY A 50 4.45 -19.10 5.35
N ALA A 51 5.74 -19.17 5.01
CA ALA A 51 6.33 -20.49 4.77
C ALA A 51 6.65 -21.06 6.16
N SER A 52 5.84 -22.01 6.62
CA SER A 52 6.09 -22.76 7.85
C SER A 52 7.51 -23.31 7.84
N GLY A 53 8.37 -22.85 8.76
CA GLY A 53 9.73 -23.37 8.95
C GLY A 53 10.88 -22.39 8.64
N GLN A 54 10.62 -21.16 8.21
CA GLN A 54 11.68 -20.14 8.10
C GLN A 54 11.97 -19.53 9.49
N PRO A 55 13.25 -19.39 9.90
CA PRO A 55 13.60 -18.74 11.16
C PRO A 55 13.03 -17.32 11.19
N VAL A 56 12.57 -16.89 12.37
CA VAL A 56 12.11 -15.51 12.59
C VAL A 56 13.32 -14.60 12.44
N SER A 57 13.41 -13.90 11.31
CA SER A 57 14.48 -12.92 11.09
C SER A 57 14.41 -11.85 12.19
N THR A 58 15.55 -11.56 12.80
CA THR A 58 15.74 -10.52 13.82
C THR A 58 15.82 -9.12 13.23
N ARG A 59 15.89 -9.02 11.89
CA ARG A 59 15.99 -7.75 11.17
C ARG A 59 14.74 -6.90 11.26
N LEU A 60 14.96 -5.59 11.31
CA LEU A 60 13.93 -4.58 11.23
C LEU A 60 13.37 -4.46 9.81
N THR A 61 14.19 -4.66 8.77
CA THR A 61 13.78 -4.53 7.36
C THR A 61 13.47 -5.88 6.68
N ALA A 62 12.57 -5.84 5.72
CA ALA A 62 12.17 -6.95 4.87
C ALA A 62 12.97 -7.06 3.57
N ILE A 63 13.93 -6.15 3.33
CA ILE A 63 14.71 -6.10 2.08
C ILE A 63 15.62 -7.31 1.98
N LYS A 64 15.36 -8.21 1.03
CA LYS A 64 16.19 -9.40 0.80
C LYS A 64 16.95 -9.25 -0.51
N ILE A 65 18.28 -9.28 -0.42
CA ILE A 65 19.16 -9.30 -1.59
C ILE A 65 19.61 -10.75 -1.78
N PRO A 66 19.36 -11.39 -2.94
CA PRO A 66 19.81 -12.76 -3.19
C PRO A 66 21.32 -12.90 -3.06
N ALA A 67 21.80 -14.02 -2.53
CA ALA A 67 23.24 -14.26 -2.33
C ALA A 67 24.10 -14.03 -3.59
N PRO A 68 23.68 -14.44 -4.81
CA PRO A 68 24.42 -14.15 -6.04
C PRO A 68 24.46 -12.67 -6.44
N VAL A 69 23.49 -11.89 -5.98
CA VAL A 69 23.51 -10.44 -6.14
C VAL A 69 24.40 -9.81 -5.06
N TRP A 70 24.32 -10.28 -3.81
CA TRP A 70 25.10 -9.77 -2.69
C TRP A 70 26.61 -9.98 -2.90
N ALA A 71 27.04 -11.24 -3.05
CA ALA A 71 28.46 -11.62 -3.12
C ALA A 71 29.08 -11.37 -4.51
N GLY A 72 28.25 -11.23 -5.53
CA GLY A 72 28.66 -11.17 -6.94
C GLY A 72 28.38 -12.48 -7.68
N PRO A 73 27.91 -12.43 -8.93
CA PRO A 73 27.40 -13.61 -9.64
C PRO A 73 28.50 -14.63 -9.96
N LEU A 74 29.76 -14.21 -9.98
CA LEU A 74 30.93 -15.05 -10.26
C LEU A 74 31.74 -15.39 -9.00
N ASN A 75 31.30 -14.95 -7.81
CA ASN A 75 31.97 -15.26 -6.56
C ASN A 75 31.81 -16.76 -6.24
N PRO A 76 32.89 -17.55 -6.08
CA PRO A 76 32.78 -18.95 -5.72
C PRO A 76 32.18 -19.16 -4.32
N ASP A 77 32.29 -18.17 -3.42
CA ASP A 77 31.67 -18.18 -2.10
C ASP A 77 30.45 -17.24 -2.07
N GLN A 78 29.27 -17.83 -2.03
CA GLN A 78 28.00 -17.09 -2.01
C GLN A 78 27.62 -16.63 -0.59
N GLY A 79 28.34 -17.08 0.44
CA GLY A 79 28.21 -16.59 1.81
C GLY A 79 29.26 -15.55 2.18
N ASP A 80 30.02 -15.04 1.20
CA ASP A 80 31.10 -14.09 1.41
C ASP A 80 30.58 -12.80 2.07
N THR A 81 31.25 -12.41 3.15
CA THR A 81 30.98 -11.18 3.92
C THR A 81 32.15 -10.21 3.90
N SER A 82 33.24 -10.50 3.15
CA SER A 82 34.40 -9.62 3.02
C SER A 82 34.13 -8.51 2.01
N PRO A 83 34.07 -7.22 2.40
CA PRO A 83 33.76 -6.14 1.47
C PRO A 83 34.69 -6.06 0.26
N ASN A 84 35.98 -6.37 0.46
CA ASN A 84 36.98 -6.36 -0.61
C ASN A 84 36.76 -7.48 -1.63
N SER A 85 36.43 -8.68 -1.15
CA SER A 85 36.18 -9.85 -2.01
C SER A 85 34.87 -9.67 -2.77
N ILE A 86 33.81 -9.26 -2.08
CA ILE A 86 32.51 -8.92 -2.70
C ILE A 86 32.70 -7.87 -3.80
N SER A 87 33.44 -6.78 -3.52
CA SER A 87 33.69 -5.75 -4.52
C SER A 87 34.52 -6.23 -5.71
N PHE A 88 35.41 -7.21 -5.53
CA PHE A 88 36.21 -7.79 -6.62
C PHE A 88 35.33 -8.58 -7.62
N PHE A 89 34.25 -9.20 -7.14
CA PHE A 89 33.29 -9.95 -7.96
C PHE A 89 32.09 -9.11 -8.41
N ASP A 90 32.20 -7.77 -8.37
CA ASP A 90 31.11 -6.83 -8.68
C ASP A 90 29.83 -7.11 -7.87
N GLY A 91 29.99 -7.59 -6.64
CA GLY A 91 28.90 -7.84 -5.71
C GLY A 91 28.24 -6.57 -5.19
N PHE A 92 26.97 -6.70 -4.81
CA PHE A 92 26.15 -5.60 -4.30
C PHE A 92 26.47 -5.24 -2.85
N GLY A 93 26.91 -6.23 -2.05
CA GLY A 93 27.13 -6.11 -0.61
C GLY A 93 28.18 -5.06 -0.24
N SER A 94 27.96 -4.37 0.86
CA SER A 94 28.84 -3.34 1.41
C SER A 94 28.68 -3.24 2.92
N ASP A 95 29.78 -3.02 3.62
CA ASP A 95 29.79 -2.72 5.05
C ASP A 95 29.20 -1.31 5.28
N GLY A 96 27.95 -1.27 5.72
CA GLY A 96 27.22 -0.06 6.06
C GLY A 96 27.25 0.24 7.55
N SER A 97 27.55 -0.76 8.38
CA SER A 97 27.65 -0.64 9.83
C SER A 97 29.01 -0.12 10.31
N GLY A 98 30.06 -0.30 9.50
CA GLY A 98 31.45 0.07 9.77
C GLY A 98 32.22 -0.94 10.61
N ASP A 99 31.74 -2.20 10.72
CA ASP A 99 32.38 -3.25 11.52
C ASP A 99 33.41 -4.11 10.73
N GLY A 100 33.60 -3.78 9.45
CA GLY A 100 34.50 -4.49 8.53
C GLY A 100 33.84 -5.67 7.83
N ILE A 101 32.55 -5.93 8.06
CA ILE A 101 31.79 -7.06 7.54
C ILE A 101 30.64 -6.53 6.69
N ALA A 102 30.43 -7.11 5.51
CA ALA A 102 29.24 -6.89 4.70
C ALA A 102 28.27 -8.06 4.93
N ASP A 103 27.44 -7.97 5.95
CA ASP A 103 26.49 -9.00 6.35
C ASP A 103 25.09 -8.77 5.76
N PRO A 104 24.57 -9.66 4.89
CA PRO A 104 23.21 -9.54 4.36
C PRO A 104 22.12 -9.69 5.43
N GLU A 105 22.44 -10.17 6.64
CA GLU A 105 21.54 -10.22 7.79
C GLU A 105 21.62 -8.97 8.68
N ASN A 106 22.46 -7.99 8.36
CA ASN A 106 22.53 -6.69 9.03
C ASN A 106 21.74 -5.61 8.25
N ASP A 107 20.78 -4.96 8.91
CA ASP A 107 19.95 -3.94 8.25
C ASP A 107 20.75 -2.72 7.76
N ALA A 108 21.82 -2.33 8.44
CA ALA A 108 22.65 -1.19 8.05
C ALA A 108 23.40 -1.50 6.75
N ASP A 109 23.99 -2.68 6.64
CA ASP A 109 24.71 -3.13 5.45
C ASP A 109 23.76 -3.27 4.25
N VAL A 110 22.57 -3.84 4.46
CA VAL A 110 21.55 -3.96 3.42
C VAL A 110 21.10 -2.60 2.90
N LEU A 111 20.78 -1.67 3.81
CA LEU A 111 20.31 -0.34 3.42
C LEU A 111 21.43 0.49 2.77
N TYR A 112 22.66 0.39 3.28
CA TYR A 112 23.80 1.09 2.71
C TYR A 112 24.17 0.55 1.32
N SER A 113 24.14 -0.77 1.13
CA SER A 113 24.33 -1.42 -0.17
C SER A 113 23.28 -0.92 -1.18
N MET A 114 22.01 -0.86 -0.76
CA MET A 114 20.94 -0.28 -1.57
C MET A 114 21.18 1.22 -1.86
N ALA A 115 21.64 1.99 -0.88
CA ALA A 115 21.95 3.39 -1.07
C ALA A 115 23.06 3.61 -2.10
N ARG A 116 24.16 2.84 -2.02
CA ARG A 116 25.26 2.88 -2.99
C ARG A 116 24.77 2.60 -4.41
N HIS A 117 23.85 1.65 -4.57
CA HIS A 117 23.21 1.39 -5.87
C HIS A 117 22.41 2.59 -6.36
N LEU A 118 21.52 3.13 -5.53
CA LEU A 118 20.66 4.26 -5.89
C LEU A 118 21.47 5.52 -6.25
N LEU A 119 22.55 5.80 -5.52
CA LEU A 119 23.41 6.97 -5.73
C LEU A 119 24.12 6.98 -7.09
N LYS A 120 24.28 5.83 -7.77
CA LYS A 120 24.84 5.76 -9.13
C LYS A 120 24.03 6.56 -10.15
N TYR A 121 22.74 6.73 -9.91
CA TYR A 121 21.81 7.39 -10.85
C TYR A 121 21.56 8.86 -10.51
N GLY A 122 21.83 9.28 -9.27
CA GLY A 122 21.55 10.62 -8.77
C GLY A 122 20.54 10.63 -7.63
N GLN A 123 20.13 11.84 -7.22
CA GLN A 123 19.28 12.04 -6.05
C GLN A 123 17.90 12.60 -6.38
N SER A 124 17.60 12.93 -7.64
CA SER A 124 16.27 13.42 -8.01
C SER A 124 15.21 12.33 -7.89
N ALA A 125 13.93 12.71 -7.96
CA ALA A 125 12.84 11.73 -7.94
C ALA A 125 12.86 10.81 -9.17
N SER A 126 13.27 11.30 -10.34
CA SER A 126 13.45 10.48 -11.55
C SER A 126 14.61 9.50 -11.41
N ASP A 127 15.74 9.95 -10.85
CA ASP A 127 16.93 9.10 -10.64
C ASP A 127 16.61 7.96 -9.69
N PHE A 128 15.84 8.25 -8.64
CA PHE A 128 15.34 7.23 -7.73
C PHE A 128 14.48 6.18 -8.46
N SER A 129 13.54 6.60 -9.31
CA SER A 129 12.73 5.66 -10.10
C SER A 129 13.56 4.82 -11.07
N ILE A 130 14.64 5.38 -11.65
CA ILE A 130 15.61 4.66 -12.49
C ILE A 130 16.37 3.64 -11.65
N GLY A 131 17.00 4.04 -10.54
CA GLY A 131 17.76 3.13 -9.69
C GLY A 131 16.93 1.98 -9.13
N VAL A 132 15.67 2.25 -8.77
CA VAL A 132 14.72 1.19 -8.37
C VAL A 132 14.41 0.26 -9.54
N TRP A 133 14.18 0.79 -10.75
CA TRP A 133 13.95 -0.05 -11.92
C TRP A 133 15.16 -0.93 -12.26
N GLU A 134 16.37 -0.38 -12.18
CA GLU A 134 17.63 -1.10 -12.45
C GLU A 134 17.91 -2.19 -11.41
N TYR A 135 17.39 -2.06 -10.18
CA TYR A 135 17.46 -3.15 -9.21
C TYR A 135 16.41 -4.23 -9.49
N TYR A 136 15.13 -3.83 -9.59
CA TYR A 136 14.01 -4.79 -9.66
C TYR A 136 13.71 -5.33 -11.06
N HIS A 137 14.17 -4.65 -12.12
CA HIS A 137 13.83 -4.91 -13.52
C HIS A 137 12.32 -5.03 -13.78
N ASN A 138 11.51 -4.27 -13.02
CA ASN A 138 10.05 -4.38 -13.02
C ASN A 138 9.39 -3.00 -12.92
N GLY A 139 8.71 -2.59 -13.99
CA GLY A 139 8.02 -1.30 -14.04
C GLY A 139 6.92 -1.13 -12.99
N ARG A 140 6.22 -2.22 -12.63
CA ARG A 140 5.23 -2.18 -11.54
C ARG A 140 5.91 -1.96 -10.18
N ALA A 141 7.02 -2.63 -9.91
CA ALA A 141 7.78 -2.43 -8.69
C ALA A 141 8.22 -0.98 -8.53
N SER A 142 8.85 -0.41 -9.56
CA SER A 142 9.29 1.00 -9.57
C SER A 142 8.10 1.97 -9.38
N GLN A 143 6.97 1.72 -10.03
CA GLN A 143 5.75 2.50 -9.83
C GLN A 143 5.26 2.43 -8.36
N ARG A 144 5.14 1.23 -7.78
CA ARG A 144 4.65 1.03 -6.41
C ARG A 144 5.56 1.66 -5.37
N ILE A 145 6.87 1.45 -5.48
CA ILE A 145 7.87 2.06 -4.59
C ILE A 145 7.80 3.58 -4.69
N THR A 146 7.68 4.15 -5.90
CA THR A 146 7.53 5.60 -6.07
C THR A 146 6.23 6.13 -5.43
N GLN A 147 5.12 5.38 -5.52
CA GLN A 147 3.87 5.74 -4.86
C GLN A 147 3.99 5.69 -3.33
N PHE A 148 4.64 4.66 -2.78
CA PHE A 148 4.88 4.56 -1.33
C PHE A 148 5.79 5.68 -0.83
N ALA A 149 6.83 6.02 -1.59
CA ALA A 149 7.71 7.15 -1.28
C ALA A 149 6.92 8.46 -1.17
N LYS A 150 6.01 8.74 -2.12
CA LYS A 150 5.14 9.92 -2.07
C LYS A 150 4.23 9.94 -0.84
N LEU A 151 3.65 8.80 -0.46
CA LEU A 151 2.80 8.71 0.73
C LEU A 151 3.62 8.97 2.01
N TYR A 152 4.80 8.37 2.12
CA TYR A 152 5.67 8.57 3.28
C TYR A 152 6.24 9.99 3.37
N GLU A 153 6.62 10.59 2.24
CA GLU A 153 7.03 11.99 2.15
C GLU A 153 5.90 12.91 2.61
N HIS A 154 4.68 12.71 2.12
CA HIS A 154 3.53 13.56 2.46
C HIS A 154 3.11 13.44 3.93
N PHE A 155 2.99 12.23 4.47
CA PHE A 155 2.49 12.03 5.84
C PHE A 155 3.58 12.13 6.91
N GLY A 156 4.86 12.03 6.54
CA GLY A 156 5.99 12.13 7.48
C GLY A 156 6.09 11.00 8.50
N ARG A 157 5.33 9.91 8.35
CA ARG A 157 5.28 8.78 9.30
C ARG A 157 5.09 7.44 8.61
N LEU A 158 5.47 6.35 9.28
CA LEU A 158 5.34 4.98 8.76
C LEU A 158 3.93 4.38 8.96
N ASP A 159 3.22 4.78 10.02
CA ASP A 159 1.88 4.26 10.30
C ASP A 159 0.82 4.94 9.42
N LEU A 160 0.37 4.19 8.42
CA LEU A 160 -0.73 4.53 7.51
C LEU A 160 -1.80 3.42 7.52
N SER A 161 -2.05 2.81 8.68
CA SER A 161 -2.95 1.66 8.84
C SER A 161 -4.44 2.01 9.02
N GLY A 162 -4.79 3.30 9.15
CA GLY A 162 -6.17 3.75 9.36
C GLY A 162 -7.08 3.45 8.16
N ASN A 163 -8.35 3.14 8.45
CA ASN A 163 -9.37 2.82 7.45
C ASN A 163 -10.70 3.51 7.75
N ALA A 164 -11.59 3.55 6.76
CA ALA A 164 -12.95 4.06 6.86
C ALA A 164 -13.93 3.20 6.06
N PHE A 165 -15.20 3.21 6.46
CA PHE A 165 -16.30 2.65 5.68
C PHE A 165 -16.62 3.58 4.49
N PRO A 166 -16.81 3.07 3.26
CA PRO A 166 -16.86 3.90 2.06
C PRO A 166 -18.11 4.79 1.95
N LEU A 167 -19.15 4.56 2.74
CA LEU A 167 -20.35 5.41 2.81
C LEU A 167 -20.49 6.01 4.22
N PRO A 168 -21.08 7.21 4.40
CA PRO A 168 -21.42 7.71 5.72
C PRO A 168 -22.40 6.77 6.46
N LEU A 169 -22.11 6.49 7.74
CA LEU A 169 -22.97 5.64 8.57
C LEU A 169 -24.40 6.22 8.65
N SER A 170 -25.37 5.45 8.17
CA SER A 170 -26.77 5.83 8.08
C SER A 170 -27.64 4.61 7.76
N ASN A 171 -28.97 4.80 7.78
CA ASN A 171 -29.93 3.77 7.35
C ASN A 171 -30.20 3.83 5.84
N LEU A 172 -29.42 4.59 5.07
CA LEU A 172 -29.64 4.85 3.65
C LEU A 172 -28.97 3.83 2.73
N TYR A 173 -28.22 2.87 3.29
CA TYR A 173 -27.57 1.84 2.49
C TYR A 173 -27.92 0.43 2.97
N SER A 174 -27.80 -0.52 2.06
CA SER A 174 -27.85 -1.94 2.36
C SER A 174 -26.84 -2.69 1.50
N TYR A 175 -26.24 -3.74 2.06
CA TYR A 175 -25.28 -4.57 1.36
C TYR A 175 -25.20 -5.95 2.00
N ARG A 176 -24.84 -6.96 1.21
CA ARG A 176 -24.62 -8.34 1.61
C ARG A 176 -23.43 -8.90 0.84
N SER A 177 -22.86 -10.02 1.27
CA SER A 177 -21.84 -10.68 0.44
C SER A 177 -22.47 -11.11 -0.89
N THR A 178 -21.90 -10.60 -1.97
CA THR A 178 -22.27 -10.92 -3.35
C THR A 178 -21.05 -11.43 -4.13
N TRP A 179 -19.98 -11.79 -3.42
CA TRP A 179 -18.76 -12.30 -4.00
C TRP A 179 -19.03 -13.56 -4.83
N GLY A 180 -18.46 -13.63 -6.03
CA GLY A 180 -18.60 -14.81 -6.89
C GLY A 180 -19.95 -14.94 -7.61
N THR A 181 -20.95 -14.11 -7.29
CA THR A 181 -22.25 -14.13 -7.99
C THR A 181 -22.10 -13.81 -9.48
N GLY A 182 -22.92 -14.41 -10.35
CA GLY A 182 -22.86 -14.15 -11.78
C GLY A 182 -23.26 -12.71 -12.14
N ARG A 183 -22.60 -12.13 -13.15
CA ARG A 183 -22.98 -10.83 -13.74
C ARG A 183 -23.77 -11.06 -15.03
N SER A 184 -24.92 -10.38 -15.17
CA SER A 184 -25.84 -10.54 -16.30
C SER A 184 -25.44 -9.79 -17.57
N TRP A 185 -24.54 -8.81 -17.47
CA TRP A 185 -24.12 -7.97 -18.60
C TRP A 185 -22.67 -8.23 -18.97
N GLY A 186 -22.34 -8.36 -20.27
CA GLY A 186 -20.97 -8.52 -20.74
C GLY A 186 -20.37 -9.93 -20.59
N GLY A 187 -21.19 -10.97 -20.72
CA GLY A 187 -20.75 -12.37 -20.71
C GLY A 187 -20.63 -13.01 -19.32
N ALA A 188 -20.21 -14.27 -19.28
CA ALA A 188 -20.03 -15.03 -18.05
C ALA A 188 -18.87 -14.46 -17.22
N ARG A 189 -19.21 -13.70 -16.18
CA ARG A 189 -18.26 -13.07 -15.25
C ARG A 189 -18.75 -13.25 -13.84
N ILE A 190 -17.82 -13.39 -12.90
CA ILE A 190 -18.12 -13.36 -11.47
C ILE A 190 -18.10 -11.93 -10.95
N HIS A 191 -18.81 -11.69 -9.87
CA HIS A 191 -18.80 -10.43 -9.14
C HIS A 191 -17.57 -10.38 -8.21
N GLU A 192 -16.54 -9.66 -8.64
CA GLU A 192 -15.30 -9.41 -7.90
C GLU A 192 -15.42 -8.18 -6.96
N GLY A 193 -16.46 -8.14 -6.13
CA GLY A 193 -16.69 -7.03 -5.22
C GLY A 193 -17.94 -7.18 -4.37
N THR A 194 -18.34 -6.08 -3.75
CA THR A 194 -19.59 -5.95 -3.00
C THR A 194 -20.31 -4.70 -3.46
N ASP A 195 -21.60 -4.84 -3.74
CA ASP A 195 -22.46 -3.72 -4.15
C ASP A 195 -23.16 -3.16 -2.91
N LEU A 196 -22.94 -1.88 -2.61
CA LEU A 196 -23.60 -1.14 -1.54
C LEU A 196 -24.72 -0.29 -2.15
N PHE A 197 -25.96 -0.78 -2.07
CA PHE A 197 -27.13 -0.09 -2.59
C PHE A 197 -27.46 1.11 -1.71
N ALA A 198 -27.49 2.30 -2.29
CA ALA A 198 -27.77 3.56 -1.62
C ALA A 198 -28.34 4.57 -2.64
N PRO A 199 -29.12 5.58 -2.21
CA PRO A 199 -29.60 6.63 -3.09
C PRO A 199 -28.49 7.30 -3.90
N GLN A 200 -28.79 7.68 -5.13
CA GLN A 200 -27.88 8.48 -5.94
C GLN A 200 -27.56 9.80 -5.23
N GLY A 201 -26.28 10.18 -5.24
CA GLY A 201 -25.81 11.39 -4.55
C GLY A 201 -25.35 11.17 -3.11
N VAL A 202 -25.46 9.95 -2.54
CA VAL A 202 -24.80 9.65 -1.26
C VAL A 202 -23.28 9.80 -1.42
N PRO A 203 -22.58 10.51 -0.50
CA PRO A 203 -21.13 10.65 -0.59
C PRO A 203 -20.40 9.31 -0.54
N VAL A 204 -19.38 9.15 -1.39
CA VAL A 204 -18.44 8.03 -1.37
C VAL A 204 -17.11 8.53 -0.80
N ARG A 205 -16.57 7.79 0.16
CA ARG A 205 -15.37 8.11 0.93
C ARG A 205 -14.24 7.14 0.59
N SER A 206 -12.99 7.61 0.63
CA SER A 206 -11.82 6.74 0.60
C SER A 206 -11.81 5.84 1.83
N THR A 207 -11.55 4.54 1.65
CA THR A 207 -11.44 3.54 2.72
C THR A 207 -10.07 3.52 3.37
N CYS A 208 -9.06 4.16 2.78
CA CYS A 208 -7.66 4.03 3.18
C CYS A 208 -6.86 5.33 2.97
N PHE A 209 -5.66 5.37 3.57
CA PHE A 209 -4.58 6.24 3.12
C PHE A 209 -4.06 5.70 1.80
N GLY A 210 -3.97 6.53 0.78
CA GLY A 210 -3.50 6.04 -0.51
C GLY A 210 -3.36 7.11 -1.59
N LEU A 211 -2.94 6.66 -2.76
CA LEU A 211 -2.75 7.50 -3.94
C LEU A 211 -3.76 7.12 -5.02
N VAL A 212 -4.38 8.12 -5.65
CA VAL A 212 -5.36 7.93 -6.73
C VAL A 212 -4.64 7.49 -8.02
N GLU A 213 -4.71 6.20 -8.35
CA GLU A 213 -4.07 5.65 -9.56
C GLU A 213 -4.93 5.90 -10.80
N THR A 214 -6.24 5.71 -10.67
CA THR A 214 -7.18 5.83 -11.78
C THR A 214 -8.36 6.70 -11.40
N LYS A 215 -8.79 7.51 -12.36
CA LYS A 215 -10.02 8.32 -12.32
C LYS A 215 -10.51 8.41 -13.76
N GLY A 216 -11.80 8.17 -14.00
CA GLY A 216 -12.41 8.21 -15.33
C GLY A 216 -13.34 7.04 -15.64
N TRP A 217 -13.80 7.02 -16.89
CA TRP A 217 -14.79 6.06 -17.38
C TRP A 217 -14.19 4.70 -17.73
N ASN A 218 -14.90 3.61 -17.44
CA ASN A 218 -14.78 2.37 -18.20
C ASN A 218 -16.18 1.81 -18.52
N ARG A 219 -16.25 0.92 -19.52
CA ARG A 219 -17.53 0.39 -20.04
C ARG A 219 -18.36 -0.35 -18.98
N TYR A 220 -17.72 -1.00 -17.99
CA TYR A 220 -18.40 -1.84 -17.01
C TYR A 220 -18.78 -1.07 -15.75
N GLY A 221 -17.80 -0.47 -15.08
CA GLY A 221 -17.94 0.30 -13.84
C GLY A 221 -18.32 1.77 -14.01
N GLY A 222 -18.51 2.25 -15.25
CA GLY A 222 -18.87 3.65 -15.49
C GLY A 222 -17.80 4.61 -14.99
N TRP A 223 -18.23 5.68 -14.31
CA TRP A 223 -17.31 6.56 -13.59
C TRP A 223 -16.74 5.82 -12.38
N ARG A 224 -15.44 5.55 -12.44
CA ARG A 224 -14.71 4.87 -11.38
C ARG A 224 -13.49 5.64 -10.90
N ILE A 225 -13.09 5.38 -9.66
CA ILE A 225 -11.83 5.82 -9.07
C ILE A 225 -11.13 4.61 -8.44
N GLY A 226 -9.81 4.58 -8.52
CA GLY A 226 -8.97 3.53 -7.97
C GLY A 226 -7.86 4.11 -7.12
N ILE A 227 -7.74 3.64 -5.89
CA ILE A 227 -6.79 4.14 -4.88
C ILE A 227 -5.88 3.00 -4.44
N ARG A 228 -4.56 3.22 -4.42
CA ARG A 228 -3.56 2.26 -3.95
C ARG A 228 -3.07 2.63 -2.57
N ASP A 229 -3.11 1.69 -1.63
CA ASP A 229 -2.55 1.87 -0.29
C ASP A 229 -1.14 1.26 -0.13
N ILE A 230 -0.52 1.48 1.03
CA ILE A 230 0.82 0.96 1.34
C ILE A 230 0.90 -0.57 1.51
N GLU A 231 -0.23 -1.27 1.61
CA GLU A 231 -0.27 -2.74 1.61
C GLU A 231 -0.34 -3.32 0.18
N ASN A 232 -0.16 -2.46 -0.83
CA ASN A 232 -0.32 -2.76 -2.25
C ASN A 232 -1.74 -3.23 -2.61
N ARG A 233 -2.75 -2.77 -1.86
CA ARG A 233 -4.16 -3.04 -2.15
C ARG A 233 -4.74 -1.93 -3.02
N TYR A 234 -5.38 -2.31 -4.12
CA TYR A 234 -6.15 -1.43 -4.97
C TYR A 234 -7.61 -1.42 -4.52
N HIS A 235 -8.08 -0.27 -4.07
CA HIS A 235 -9.46 -0.03 -3.67
C HIS A 235 -10.20 0.57 -4.86
N TYR A 236 -11.18 -0.16 -5.39
CA TYR A 236 -11.91 0.16 -6.61
C TYR A 236 -13.33 0.62 -6.27
N TYR A 237 -13.68 1.81 -6.73
CA TYR A 237 -14.99 2.42 -6.50
C TYR A 237 -15.61 2.72 -7.86
N ALA A 238 -16.77 2.13 -8.14
CA ALA A 238 -17.43 2.24 -9.43
C ALA A 238 -18.89 2.68 -9.32
N HIS A 239 -19.49 2.92 -10.47
CA HIS A 239 -20.86 3.39 -10.67
C HIS A 239 -21.13 4.78 -10.11
N LEU A 240 -20.09 5.62 -9.97
CA LEU A 240 -20.23 6.96 -9.42
C LEU A 240 -21.11 7.83 -10.31
N SER A 241 -21.87 8.74 -9.72
CA SER A 241 -22.59 9.80 -10.46
C SER A 241 -21.66 10.94 -10.86
N GLY A 242 -20.57 11.13 -10.11
CA GLY A 242 -19.52 12.11 -10.36
C GLY A 242 -18.39 12.00 -9.33
N TYR A 243 -17.33 12.79 -9.55
CA TYR A 243 -16.16 12.86 -8.68
C TYR A 243 -16.14 14.15 -7.87
N ASN A 244 -15.58 14.09 -6.66
CA ASN A 244 -15.18 15.32 -5.99
C ASN A 244 -14.21 16.10 -6.88
N LYS A 245 -14.49 17.40 -7.09
CA LYS A 245 -13.74 18.25 -8.04
C LYS A 245 -12.29 18.47 -7.62
N THR A 246 -11.98 18.33 -6.33
CA THR A 246 -10.64 18.49 -5.79
C THR A 246 -9.76 17.26 -5.98
N ILE A 247 -10.32 16.12 -6.39
CA ILE A 247 -9.59 14.86 -6.50
C ILE A 247 -9.15 14.62 -7.94
N SER A 248 -7.88 14.35 -8.16
CA SER A 248 -7.24 14.07 -9.45
C SER A 248 -6.37 12.82 -9.38
N ARG A 249 -5.95 12.31 -10.55
CA ARG A 249 -4.98 11.20 -10.60
C ARG A 249 -3.64 11.70 -10.05
N GLY A 250 -3.04 10.92 -9.16
CA GLY A 250 -1.80 11.28 -8.47
C GLY A 250 -2.00 11.88 -7.09
N ASP A 251 -3.22 12.30 -6.75
CA ASP A 251 -3.51 12.90 -5.45
C ASP A 251 -3.44 11.86 -4.33
N ILE A 252 -3.05 12.33 -3.15
CA ILE A 252 -3.04 11.57 -1.91
C ILE A 252 -4.37 11.80 -1.21
N VAL A 253 -4.98 10.71 -0.73
CA VAL A 253 -6.25 10.73 0.00
C VAL A 253 -6.11 10.08 1.37
N THR A 254 -7.00 10.46 2.27
CA THR A 254 -7.08 9.95 3.64
C THR A 254 -8.38 9.16 3.88
N PRO A 255 -8.41 8.22 4.84
CA PRO A 255 -9.64 7.50 5.17
C PRO A 255 -10.76 8.46 5.56
N GLY A 256 -11.94 8.28 4.96
CA GLY A 256 -13.12 9.11 5.20
C GLY A 256 -13.22 10.34 4.29
N GLU A 257 -12.19 10.66 3.51
CA GLU A 257 -12.20 11.77 2.56
C GLU A 257 -13.18 11.50 1.41
N ILE A 258 -14.02 12.48 1.06
CA ILE A 258 -15.02 12.33 0.01
C ILE A 258 -14.34 12.36 -1.37
N ILE A 259 -14.52 11.28 -2.12
CA ILE A 259 -13.91 11.09 -3.45
C ILE A 259 -14.93 11.19 -4.60
N GLY A 260 -16.22 11.11 -4.29
CA GLY A 260 -17.30 11.20 -5.27
C GLY A 260 -18.65 10.90 -4.65
N TRP A 261 -19.61 10.49 -5.48
CA TRP A 261 -20.97 10.21 -5.05
C TRP A 261 -21.54 8.95 -5.72
N VAL A 262 -22.36 8.23 -4.98
CA VAL A 262 -23.11 7.05 -5.47
C VAL A 262 -23.91 7.44 -6.71
N GLY A 263 -23.98 6.54 -7.68
CA GLY A 263 -24.73 6.72 -8.90
C GLY A 263 -25.16 5.39 -9.52
N SER A 264 -25.46 5.46 -10.80
CA SER A 264 -25.93 4.33 -11.62
C SER A 264 -25.19 4.28 -12.96
N SER A 265 -23.96 4.77 -12.99
CA SER A 265 -23.20 4.94 -14.24
C SER A 265 -22.50 3.65 -14.67
N GLY A 266 -22.55 3.32 -15.96
CA GLY A 266 -21.87 2.15 -16.53
C GLY A 266 -22.70 1.41 -17.58
N TYR A 267 -22.23 0.22 -17.94
CA TYR A 267 -22.81 -0.69 -18.93
C TYR A 267 -23.04 -0.03 -20.31
N GLY A 268 -22.06 0.73 -20.79
CA GLY A 268 -22.17 1.42 -22.07
C GLY A 268 -21.05 2.42 -22.37
N ASN A 269 -21.33 3.32 -23.31
CA ASN A 269 -20.46 4.41 -23.70
C ASN A 269 -20.33 5.45 -22.57
N PRO A 270 -19.27 6.29 -22.57
CA PRO A 270 -19.08 7.35 -21.58
C PRO A 270 -20.36 8.15 -21.29
N GLY A 271 -20.72 8.25 -20.01
CA GLY A 271 -21.92 8.97 -19.57
C GLY A 271 -23.21 8.14 -19.46
N THR A 272 -23.19 6.85 -19.83
CA THR A 272 -24.36 5.96 -19.65
C THR A 272 -24.77 5.88 -18.17
N GLN A 273 -26.04 6.11 -17.84
CA GLN A 273 -26.59 6.01 -16.48
C GLN A 273 -27.96 5.34 -16.48
N GLY A 274 -28.45 4.90 -15.31
CA GLY A 274 -29.83 4.41 -15.12
C GLY A 274 -30.12 2.98 -15.59
N LYS A 275 -29.11 2.21 -15.99
CA LYS A 275 -29.28 0.80 -16.43
C LYS A 275 -29.47 -0.20 -15.30
N PHE A 276 -29.27 0.24 -14.06
CA PHE A 276 -29.40 -0.56 -12.83
C PHE A 276 -29.66 0.39 -11.64
N PRO A 277 -30.20 -0.14 -10.52
CA PRO A 277 -30.44 0.68 -9.32
C PRO A 277 -29.14 1.35 -8.83
N PRO A 278 -29.21 2.57 -8.28
CA PRO A 278 -28.04 3.25 -7.74
C PRO A 278 -27.34 2.43 -6.64
N HIS A 279 -26.02 2.28 -6.76
CA HIS A 279 -25.18 1.61 -5.77
C HIS A 279 -23.71 2.02 -5.95
N LEU A 280 -22.92 1.85 -4.90
CA LEU A 280 -21.47 1.81 -4.99
C LEU A 280 -21.04 0.37 -5.22
N HIS A 281 -20.41 0.08 -6.36
CA HIS A 281 -19.64 -1.15 -6.47
C HIS A 281 -18.25 -0.93 -5.87
N PHE A 282 -17.93 -1.68 -4.82
CA PHE A 282 -16.63 -1.65 -4.16
C PHE A 282 -15.89 -2.97 -4.40
N GLY A 283 -14.72 -2.88 -5.02
CA GLY A 283 -13.80 -3.99 -5.23
C GLY A 283 -12.49 -3.76 -4.50
N ILE A 284 -11.80 -4.83 -4.13
CA ILE A 284 -10.45 -4.75 -3.58
C ILE A 284 -9.57 -5.82 -4.21
N TYR A 285 -8.38 -5.39 -4.62
CA TYR A 285 -7.41 -6.23 -5.32
C TYR A 285 -6.07 -6.14 -4.63
N ARG A 286 -5.33 -7.23 -4.60
CA ARG A 286 -3.98 -7.28 -4.02
C ARG A 286 -2.98 -7.64 -5.10
N ASP A 287 -1.82 -7.01 -5.03
CA ASP A 287 -0.70 -7.27 -5.93
C ASP A 287 0.53 -7.72 -5.11
N ARG A 288 1.22 -8.77 -5.58
CA ARG A 288 2.49 -9.28 -5.03
C ARG A 288 3.60 -9.28 -6.08
N GLY A 289 3.61 -8.31 -7.00
CA GLY A 289 4.62 -8.08 -8.03
C GLY A 289 4.44 -8.93 -9.30
N ILE A 290 3.84 -10.12 -9.18
CA ILE A 290 3.62 -11.06 -10.29
C ILE A 290 2.21 -10.90 -10.86
N THR A 291 1.19 -10.99 -10.01
CA THR A 291 -0.22 -10.97 -10.39
C THR A 291 -1.02 -10.13 -9.40
N GLU A 292 -1.99 -9.40 -9.94
CA GLU A 292 -3.05 -8.75 -9.17
C GLU A 292 -4.27 -9.66 -9.15
N TRP A 293 -4.90 -9.85 -7.98
CA TRP A 293 -6.10 -10.65 -7.84
C TRP A 293 -7.12 -9.98 -6.92
N ALA A 294 -8.40 -10.16 -7.25
CA ALA A 294 -9.50 -9.69 -6.43
C ALA A 294 -9.71 -10.61 -5.22
N PHE A 295 -10.21 -10.07 -4.11
CA PHE A 295 -10.68 -10.87 -2.97
C PHE A 295 -11.95 -10.26 -2.35
N ASP A 296 -12.73 -11.06 -1.62
CA ASP A 296 -14.03 -10.64 -1.07
C ASP A 296 -13.87 -9.42 -0.14
N PRO A 297 -14.41 -8.24 -0.51
CA PRO A 297 -14.33 -7.06 0.34
C PRO A 297 -15.36 -7.06 1.48
N TYR A 298 -16.38 -7.92 1.45
CA TYR A 298 -17.47 -7.91 2.43
C TYR A 298 -17.00 -7.99 3.89
N PRO A 299 -16.05 -8.89 4.26
CA PRO A 299 -15.54 -8.94 5.63
C PRO A 299 -14.87 -7.64 6.08
N LEU A 300 -14.09 -7.00 5.20
CA LEU A 300 -13.43 -5.72 5.49
C LEU A 300 -14.46 -4.60 5.63
N LEU A 301 -15.45 -4.53 4.75
CA LEU A 301 -16.54 -3.57 4.84
C LEU A 301 -17.27 -3.68 6.18
N LYS A 302 -17.59 -4.91 6.63
CA LYS A 302 -18.20 -5.15 7.94
C LYS A 302 -17.29 -4.76 9.10
N GLN A 303 -16.00 -5.04 8.99
CA GLN A 303 -15.03 -4.63 10.01
C GLN A 303 -14.96 -3.11 10.14
N TRP A 304 -14.83 -2.39 9.02
CA TRP A 304 -14.74 -0.93 9.00
C TRP A 304 -16.04 -0.25 9.45
N GLU A 305 -17.20 -0.75 9.02
CA GLU A 305 -18.52 -0.29 9.48
C GLU A 305 -18.63 -0.39 11.01
N ASN A 306 -18.35 -1.59 11.56
CA ASN A 306 -18.44 -1.84 13.00
C ASN A 306 -17.45 -1.00 13.80
N GLN A 307 -16.24 -0.78 13.27
CA GLN A 307 -15.24 0.04 13.91
C GLN A 307 -15.70 1.50 14.01
N GLU A 308 -16.23 2.08 12.92
CA GLU A 308 -16.74 3.45 12.94
C GLU A 308 -17.92 3.62 13.91
N TYR A 309 -18.84 2.65 13.99
CA TYR A 309 -19.93 2.68 14.98
C TYR A 309 -19.41 2.70 16.41
N ARG A 310 -18.39 1.90 16.72
CA ARG A 310 -17.74 1.88 18.04
C ARG A 310 -17.09 3.21 18.35
N ASP A 311 -16.37 3.80 17.39
CA ASP A 311 -15.68 5.08 17.57
C ASP A 311 -16.67 6.23 17.81
N LEU A 312 -17.81 6.24 17.11
CA LEU A 312 -18.89 7.19 17.34
C LEU A 312 -19.50 7.05 18.74
N LYS A 313 -19.75 5.81 19.20
CA LYS A 313 -20.27 5.55 20.55
C LYS A 313 -19.28 6.03 21.62
N ASN A 314 -17.99 5.74 21.44
CA ASN A 314 -16.95 6.15 22.37
C ASN A 314 -16.79 7.67 22.44
N LYS A 315 -16.87 8.37 21.29
CA LYS A 315 -16.85 9.84 21.25
C LYS A 315 -18.05 10.46 21.98
N ARG A 316 -19.25 9.90 21.81
CA ARG A 316 -20.46 10.35 22.54
C ARG A 316 -20.32 10.15 24.05
N SER A 317 -19.86 8.96 24.47
CA SER A 317 -19.63 8.66 25.90
C SER A 317 -18.63 9.63 26.54
N LYS A 318 -17.49 9.89 25.88
CA LYS A 318 -16.50 10.87 26.36
C LYS A 318 -17.08 12.28 26.46
N LYS A 319 -17.92 12.71 25.50
CA LYS A 319 -18.57 14.03 25.53
C LYS A 319 -19.58 14.14 26.69
N SER A 320 -20.30 13.06 26.99
CA SER A 320 -21.23 13.00 28.12
C SER A 320 -20.56 12.90 29.49
N ALA A 321 -19.28 12.50 29.56
CA ALA A 321 -18.52 12.41 30.81
C ALA A 321 -17.76 13.72 31.16
N VAL A 322 -17.70 14.67 30.22
CA VAL A 322 -17.03 15.97 30.37
C VAL A 322 -18.04 17.10 30.64
N ASN A 323 -19.33 16.82 30.46
CA ASN A 323 -20.46 17.71 30.77
C ASN A 323 -21.18 17.22 32.03
#